data_AF-A0A9D7WC80-F1
#
_entry.id   AF-A0A9D7WC80-F1
#
_cell.length_a   1.000
_cell.length_b   1.000
_cell.length_c   1.000
_cell.angle_alpha   90.00
_cell.angle_beta   90.00
_cell.angle_gamma   90.00
#
_symmetry.space_group_name_H-M   'P 1'
#
loop_
_entity.id
_entity.type
_entity.pdbx_description
1 polymer ?
#
loop_
_entity_poly.entity_id
_entity_poly.type
_entity_poly.pdbx_seq_one_letter_code
_entity_poly.pdbx_strand_id
1 'polypeptide(L)'
;MVLSIDDFYLSKDERKKLSLKISPLLLTRGVPGTHNLKHLKNVVKIFLSNKKKKYIFPKFSKAEDDHLKSKFNILNFPYDVFILEGWCANYPGEAKQTLCKPINKLEKNQDISLKWRNYVNNQSKIYFKSIYKKSDFSIFLKIPSFSHVFKWRKKQEMQIPKKKQMSNAQLKTFISFYERITKQLLQSKKKLFNCEVKILSNHSYSNLKINF
;
A
#
# COMPACT_ATOMS: atom_id res chain seq x y z
N MET A 1 18.88 3.74 3.29
CA MET A 1 17.79 4.46 2.61
C MET A 1 16.45 3.89 3.05
N VAL A 2 15.46 4.75 3.31
CA VAL A 2 14.08 4.33 3.61
C VAL A 2 13.15 5.01 2.62
N LEU A 3 12.23 4.26 2.01
CA LEU A 3 11.17 4.80 1.16
C LEU A 3 9.83 4.14 1.51
N SER A 4 8.76 4.89 1.32
CA SER A 4 7.40 4.39 1.35
C SER A 4 6.94 3.99 -0.04
N ILE A 5 6.09 2.98 -0.17
CA ILE A 5 5.33 2.79 -1.42
C ILE A 5 4.50 4.05 -1.76
N ASP A 6 4.09 4.82 -0.76
CA ASP A 6 3.31 6.05 -0.95
C ASP A 6 4.11 7.17 -1.62
N ASP A 7 5.45 7.13 -1.56
CA ASP A 7 6.31 8.08 -2.28
C ASP A 7 6.18 7.92 -3.80
N PHE A 8 5.65 6.78 -4.24
CA PHE A 8 5.48 6.43 -5.63
C PHE A 8 4.04 6.54 -6.10
N TYR A 9 3.12 7.23 -5.40
CA TYR A 9 1.78 7.42 -5.96
C TYR A 9 1.82 8.05 -7.36
N LEU A 10 0.90 7.60 -8.22
CA LEU A 10 0.63 8.23 -9.50
C LEU A 10 0.05 9.63 -9.30
N SER A 11 0.26 10.50 -10.28
CA SER A 11 -0.36 11.82 -10.29
C SER A 11 -1.88 11.72 -10.32
N LYS A 12 -2.56 12.81 -9.98
CA LYS A 12 -4.03 12.88 -10.03
C LYS A 12 -4.54 12.63 -11.45
N ASP A 13 -3.86 13.17 -12.46
CA ASP A 13 -4.21 12.96 -13.87
C ASP A 13 -4.00 11.52 -14.33
N GLU A 14 -2.90 10.88 -13.91
CA GLU A 14 -2.66 9.47 -14.18
C GLU A 14 -3.75 8.58 -13.56
N ARG A 15 -4.16 8.87 -12.32
CA ARG A 15 -5.28 8.18 -11.66
C ARG A 15 -6.62 8.45 -12.34
N LYS A 16 -6.87 9.67 -12.83
CA LYS A 16 -8.07 9.99 -13.62
C LYS A 16 -8.13 9.17 -14.91
N LYS A 17 -7.01 8.99 -15.60
CA LYS A 17 -6.93 8.10 -16.78
C LYS A 17 -7.21 6.64 -16.40
N LEU A 18 -6.65 6.16 -15.29
CA LEU A 18 -6.96 4.81 -14.78
C LEU A 18 -8.43 4.66 -14.41
N SER A 19 -9.03 5.69 -13.82
CA SER A 19 -10.40 5.63 -13.35
C SER A 19 -11.39 5.53 -14.50
N LEU A 20 -11.16 6.28 -15.58
CA LEU A 20 -11.94 6.22 -16.81
C LEU A 20 -11.75 4.89 -17.55
N LYS A 21 -10.54 4.34 -17.53
CA LYS A 21 -10.21 3.11 -18.26
C LYS A 21 -10.71 1.83 -17.56
N ILE A 22 -10.67 1.78 -16.23
CA ILE A 22 -10.86 0.53 -15.48
C ILE A 22 -12.02 0.62 -14.48
N SER A 23 -11.97 1.58 -13.55
CA SER A 23 -13.01 1.78 -12.53
C SER A 23 -12.86 3.14 -11.84
N PRO A 24 -13.97 3.89 -11.62
CA PRO A 24 -13.96 5.15 -10.86
C PRO A 24 -13.23 5.07 -9.51
N LEU A 25 -13.22 3.89 -8.88
CA LEU A 25 -12.55 3.64 -7.61
C LEU A 25 -11.03 3.87 -7.66
N LEU A 26 -10.39 3.76 -8.84
CA LEU A 26 -8.95 4.01 -9.02
C LEU A 26 -8.59 5.50 -9.08
N LEU A 27 -9.58 6.41 -9.03
CA LEU A 27 -9.30 7.81 -8.76
C LEU A 27 -8.72 7.98 -7.34
N THR A 28 -9.13 7.12 -6.40
CA THR A 28 -8.60 7.13 -5.03
C THR A 28 -7.22 6.47 -5.00
N ARG A 29 -6.20 7.22 -4.54
CA ARG A 29 -4.86 6.65 -4.28
C ARG A 29 -4.93 5.63 -3.14
N GLY A 30 -4.09 4.60 -3.19
CA GLY A 30 -3.83 3.71 -2.05
C GLY A 30 -3.52 2.28 -2.46
N VAL A 31 -4.39 1.70 -3.28
CA VAL A 31 -4.33 0.28 -3.62
C VAL A 31 -3.27 -0.02 -4.68
N PRO A 32 -2.72 -1.26 -4.70
CA PRO A 32 -1.86 -1.71 -5.78
C PRO A 32 -2.43 -1.37 -7.17
N GLY A 33 -1.60 -0.72 -7.98
CA GLY A 33 -2.00 -0.14 -9.27
C GLY A 33 -2.07 1.39 -9.27
N THR A 34 -2.19 2.04 -8.12
CA THR A 34 -2.17 3.51 -8.03
C THR A 34 -0.77 4.10 -7.78
N HIS A 35 0.27 3.30 -7.90
CA HIS A 35 1.67 3.73 -7.76
C HIS A 35 2.42 3.63 -9.10
N ASN A 36 3.34 4.55 -9.33
CA ASN A 36 4.31 4.52 -10.41
C ASN A 36 5.34 3.41 -10.19
N LEU A 37 4.93 2.19 -10.54
CA LEU A 37 5.75 0.99 -10.39
C LEU A 37 7.04 1.05 -11.23
N LYS A 38 7.09 1.86 -12.29
CA LYS A 38 8.30 2.08 -13.10
C LYS A 38 9.39 2.75 -12.26
N HIS A 39 9.06 3.82 -11.53
CA HIS A 39 10.02 4.45 -10.61
C HIS A 39 10.48 3.50 -9.51
N LEU A 40 9.55 2.80 -8.86
CA LEU A 40 9.88 1.84 -7.80
C LEU A 40 10.79 0.69 -8.30
N LYS A 41 10.49 0.12 -9.47
CA LYS A 41 11.33 -0.90 -10.12
C LYS A 41 12.74 -0.39 -10.42
N ASN A 42 12.86 0.84 -10.88
CA ASN A 42 14.16 1.46 -11.18
C ASN A 42 14.99 1.68 -9.92
N VAL A 43 14.38 2.18 -8.85
CA VAL A 43 15.03 2.33 -7.54
C VAL A 43 15.58 0.98 -7.06
N VAL A 44 14.75 -0.07 -7.04
CA VAL A 44 15.17 -1.42 -6.65
C VAL A 44 16.29 -1.94 -7.55
N LYS A 45 16.18 -1.76 -8.88
CA LYS A 45 17.21 -2.20 -9.83
C LYS A 45 18.56 -1.50 -9.60
N ILE A 46 18.54 -0.19 -9.36
CA ILE A 46 19.77 0.60 -9.12
C ILE A 46 20.38 0.20 -7.78
N PHE A 47 19.57 0.07 -6.73
CA PHE A 47 20.00 -0.40 -5.42
C PHE A 47 20.75 -1.73 -5.54
N LEU A 48 20.12 -2.75 -6.14
CA LEU A 48 20.70 -4.09 -6.31
C LEU A 48 21.95 -4.10 -7.20
N SER A 49 22.13 -3.10 -8.07
CA SER A 49 23.34 -3.01 -8.89
C SER A 49 24.57 -2.56 -8.12
N ASN A 50 24.40 -1.96 -6.93
CA ASN A 50 25.45 -1.34 -6.12
C ASN A 50 26.33 -0.31 -6.87
N LYS A 51 25.84 0.25 -7.98
CA LYS A 51 26.58 1.24 -8.78
C LYS A 51 26.32 2.65 -8.29
N LYS A 52 27.36 3.50 -8.35
CA LYS A 52 27.22 4.95 -8.17
C LYS A 52 26.28 5.51 -9.22
N LYS A 53 25.14 6.05 -8.78
CA LYS A 53 24.12 6.61 -9.67
C LYS A 53 23.24 7.60 -8.92
N LYS A 54 22.89 8.70 -9.59
CA LYS A 54 21.82 9.60 -9.14
C LYS A 54 20.50 9.16 -9.77
N TYR A 55 19.44 9.06 -8.98
CA TYR A 55 18.08 8.82 -9.47
C TYR A 55 17.12 9.87 -8.93
N ILE A 56 16.33 10.45 -9.82
CA ILE A 56 15.40 11.53 -9.52
C ILE A 56 14.01 11.10 -9.98
N PHE A 57 13.01 11.30 -9.12
CA PHE A 57 11.61 11.06 -9.45
C PHE A 57 10.69 12.07 -8.75
N PRO A 58 9.46 12.30 -9.25
CA PRO A 58 8.55 13.29 -8.68
C PRO A 58 8.27 13.05 -7.19
N LYS A 59 8.09 14.13 -6.42
CA LYS A 59 7.67 14.05 -5.02
C LYS A 59 6.15 14.15 -4.92
N PHE A 60 5.49 13.15 -4.33
CA PHE A 60 4.04 13.17 -4.08
C PHE A 60 3.70 13.91 -2.79
N SER A 61 2.61 14.69 -2.78
CA SER A 61 2.04 15.33 -1.60
C SER A 61 0.66 14.77 -1.30
N LYS A 62 0.50 14.16 -0.12
CA LYS A 62 -0.82 13.70 0.37
C LYS A 62 -1.79 14.85 0.64
N ALA A 63 -1.27 16.05 0.90
CA ALA A 63 -2.08 17.25 1.13
C ALA A 63 -2.68 17.79 -0.18
N GLU A 64 -1.88 17.82 -1.25
CA GLU A 64 -2.34 18.23 -2.59
C GLU A 64 -3.04 17.09 -3.35
N ASP A 65 -2.90 15.86 -2.86
CA ASP A 65 -3.27 14.63 -3.57
C ASP A 65 -2.66 14.59 -4.98
N ASP A 66 -1.43 15.06 -5.15
CA ASP A 66 -0.75 15.09 -6.44
C ASP A 66 0.78 15.22 -6.30
N HIS A 67 1.48 15.13 -7.44
CA HIS A 67 2.90 15.48 -7.51
C HIS A 67 3.10 16.99 -7.30
N LEU A 68 4.06 17.33 -6.45
CA LEU A 68 4.48 18.70 -6.24
C LEU A 68 5.26 19.19 -7.47
N LYS A 69 4.84 20.34 -8.02
CA LYS A 69 5.58 21.01 -9.10
C LYS A 69 7.00 21.33 -8.65
N SER A 70 7.97 20.98 -9.48
CA SER A 70 9.40 21.29 -9.27
C SER A 70 10.00 20.75 -7.96
N LYS A 71 9.37 19.76 -7.30
CA LYS A 71 9.92 19.06 -6.14
C LYS A 71 10.11 17.59 -6.49
N PHE A 72 11.27 17.07 -6.15
CA PHE A 72 11.68 15.72 -6.51
C PHE A 72 12.29 15.00 -5.32
N ASN A 73 12.13 13.69 -5.31
CA ASN A 73 12.96 12.81 -4.52
C ASN A 73 14.29 12.62 -5.26
N ILE A 74 15.40 12.84 -4.57
CA ILE A 74 16.76 12.70 -5.11
C ILE A 74 17.47 11.62 -4.31
N LEU A 75 17.85 10.54 -4.99
CA LEU A 75 18.57 9.42 -4.38
C LEU A 75 19.97 9.36 -4.98
N ASN A 76 20.97 9.23 -4.12
CA ASN A 76 22.38 9.09 -4.51
C ASN A 76 22.88 7.73 -4.03
N PHE A 77 23.07 6.80 -4.96
CA PHE A 77 23.53 5.44 -4.71
C PHE A 77 25.06 5.36 -4.70
N PRO A 78 25.67 4.36 -4.03
CA PRO A 78 25.04 3.21 -3.38
C PRO A 78 24.48 3.49 -1.98
N TYR A 79 23.68 2.54 -1.47
CA TYR A 79 23.27 2.47 -0.07
C TYR A 79 23.53 1.05 0.42
N ASP A 80 23.94 0.88 1.67
CA ASP A 80 24.16 -0.45 2.26
C ASP A 80 22.83 -1.17 2.57
N VAL A 81 21.84 -0.41 3.05
CA VAL A 81 20.53 -0.93 3.43
C VAL A 81 19.41 -0.14 2.75
N PHE A 82 18.44 -0.85 2.18
CA PHE A 82 17.20 -0.28 1.66
C PHE A 82 15.99 -0.87 2.36
N ILE A 83 15.25 -0.02 3.07
CA ILE A 83 13.96 -0.35 3.68
C ILE A 83 12.85 0.22 2.79
N LEU A 84 12.00 -0.66 2.28
CA LEU A 84 10.76 -0.29 1.62
C LEU A 84 9.59 -0.64 2.54
N GLU A 85 8.87 0.38 3.02
CA GLU A 85 7.69 0.19 3.86
C GLU A 85 6.39 0.39 3.06
N GLY A 86 5.32 -0.29 3.49
CA GLY A 86 4.01 -0.12 2.90
C GLY A 86 2.96 -1.07 3.46
N TRP A 87 1.73 -0.58 3.60
CA TRP A 87 0.62 -1.32 4.20
C TRP A 87 0.23 -2.60 3.42
N CYS A 88 0.47 -2.62 2.11
CA CYS A 88 0.24 -3.78 1.24
C CYS A 88 1.53 -4.50 0.82
N ALA A 89 2.66 -4.21 1.49
CA ALA A 89 3.93 -4.82 1.17
C ALA A 89 3.86 -6.35 1.29
N ASN A 90 4.51 -7.03 0.35
CA ASN A 90 4.60 -8.48 0.29
C ASN A 90 3.27 -9.24 0.14
N TYR A 91 2.15 -8.55 -0.16
CA TYR A 91 0.89 -9.20 -0.48
C TYR A 91 0.96 -9.88 -1.87
N PRO A 92 0.80 -11.21 -1.96
CA PRO A 92 0.96 -11.94 -3.23
C PRO A 92 -0.28 -11.92 -4.11
N GLY A 93 -1.37 -11.31 -3.66
CA GLY A 93 -2.70 -11.46 -4.26
C GLY A 93 -3.40 -12.74 -3.81
N GLU A 94 -4.67 -12.86 -4.20
CA GLU A 94 -5.57 -13.97 -3.88
C GLU A 94 -6.05 -14.71 -5.14
N ALA A 95 -6.70 -15.85 -4.91
CA ALA A 95 -7.30 -16.69 -5.96
C ALA A 95 -8.52 -15.98 -6.58
N LYS A 96 -8.87 -16.33 -7.82
CA LYS A 96 -10.01 -15.67 -8.49
C LYS A 96 -11.34 -15.95 -7.78
N GLN A 97 -11.50 -17.16 -7.22
CA GLN A 97 -12.71 -17.61 -6.54
C GLN A 97 -13.04 -16.76 -5.31
N THR A 98 -12.04 -16.29 -4.57
CA THR A 98 -12.22 -15.46 -3.37
C THR A 98 -12.57 -14.01 -3.70
N LEU A 99 -12.29 -13.55 -4.93
CA LEU A 99 -12.65 -12.21 -5.40
C LEU A 99 -14.14 -12.08 -5.71
N CYS A 100 -14.80 -13.15 -6.13
CA CYS A 100 -16.21 -13.11 -6.56
C CYS A 100 -17.15 -12.61 -5.46
N LYS A 101 -16.85 -12.90 -4.20
CA LYS A 101 -17.66 -12.44 -3.05
C LYS A 101 -17.16 -11.07 -2.56
N PRO A 102 -18.01 -10.03 -2.53
CA PRO A 102 -17.64 -8.76 -1.92
C PRO A 102 -17.46 -8.94 -0.40
N ILE A 103 -16.45 -8.29 0.18
CA ILE A 103 -16.21 -8.35 1.62
C ILE A 103 -16.75 -7.13 2.38
N ASN A 104 -17.14 -6.08 1.65
CA ASN A 104 -17.65 -4.84 2.22
C ASN A 104 -18.61 -4.11 1.28
N LYS A 105 -19.20 -3.02 1.77
CA LYS A 105 -20.19 -2.22 1.05
C LYS A 105 -19.63 -1.56 -0.22
N LEU A 106 -18.35 -1.14 -0.20
CA LEU A 106 -17.71 -0.54 -1.38
C LEU A 106 -17.65 -1.53 -2.53
N GLU A 107 -17.17 -2.74 -2.28
CA GLU A 107 -17.11 -3.78 -3.31
C GLU A 107 -18.49 -4.22 -3.76
N LYS A 108 -19.43 -4.37 -2.82
CA LYS A 108 -20.81 -4.79 -3.12
C LYS A 108 -21.54 -3.78 -4.02
N ASN A 109 -21.35 -2.49 -3.75
CA ASN A 109 -22.18 -1.45 -4.37
C ASN A 109 -21.47 -0.73 -5.53
N GLN A 110 -20.14 -0.61 -5.50
CA GLN A 110 -19.36 0.20 -6.45
C GLN A 110 -18.42 -0.64 -7.34
N ASP A 111 -18.22 -1.93 -7.04
CA ASP A 111 -17.43 -2.85 -7.87
C ASP A 111 -18.24 -4.10 -8.24
N ILE A 112 -19.50 -3.91 -8.64
CA ILE A 112 -20.43 -5.00 -9.02
C ILE A 112 -19.83 -5.86 -10.15
N SER A 113 -19.16 -5.22 -11.10
CA SER A 113 -18.50 -5.88 -12.25
C SER A 113 -17.17 -6.57 -11.92
N LEU A 114 -16.72 -6.53 -10.65
CA LEU A 114 -15.45 -7.07 -10.17
C LEU A 114 -14.20 -6.46 -10.83
N LYS A 115 -14.34 -5.43 -11.68
CA LYS A 115 -13.23 -4.84 -12.46
C LYS A 115 -12.16 -4.28 -11.55
N TRP A 116 -12.55 -3.54 -10.51
CA TRP A 116 -11.60 -2.90 -9.59
C TRP A 116 -10.83 -3.93 -8.77
N ARG A 117 -11.52 -4.85 -8.09
CA ARG A 117 -10.84 -5.85 -7.24
C ARG A 117 -9.97 -6.81 -8.06
N ASN A 118 -10.37 -7.18 -9.28
CA ASN A 118 -9.54 -7.99 -10.17
C ASN A 118 -8.28 -7.22 -10.61
N TYR A 119 -8.43 -5.94 -10.96
CA TYR A 119 -7.30 -5.08 -11.30
C TYR A 119 -6.32 -4.96 -10.13
N VAL A 120 -6.80 -4.61 -8.93
CA VAL A 120 -5.97 -4.49 -7.72
C VAL A 120 -5.26 -5.80 -7.40
N ASN A 121 -5.95 -6.95 -7.52
CA ASN A 121 -5.35 -8.26 -7.29
C ASN A 121 -4.25 -8.58 -8.30
N ASN A 122 -4.47 -8.28 -9.58
CA ASN A 122 -3.46 -8.48 -10.63
C ASN A 122 -2.24 -7.57 -10.41
N GLN A 123 -2.46 -6.30 -10.04
CA GLN A 123 -1.37 -5.40 -9.68
C GLN A 123 -0.59 -5.89 -8.47
N SER A 124 -1.27 -6.40 -7.43
CA SER A 124 -0.63 -6.99 -6.25
C SER A 124 0.33 -8.11 -6.63
N LYS A 125 -0.07 -9.02 -7.53
CA LYS A 125 0.79 -10.10 -8.06
C LYS A 125 2.03 -9.56 -8.77
N ILE A 126 1.88 -8.49 -9.56
CA ILE A 126 3.00 -7.84 -10.26
C ILE A 126 3.95 -7.19 -9.25
N TYR A 127 3.43 -6.50 -8.24
CA TYR A 127 4.23 -5.86 -7.19
C TYR A 127 5.03 -6.92 -6.43
N PHE A 128 4.37 -8.00 -6.01
CA PHE A 128 5.01 -9.13 -5.35
C PHE A 128 6.16 -9.71 -6.17
N LYS A 129 5.92 -10.10 -7.43
CA LYS A 129 6.95 -10.71 -8.27
C LYS A 129 8.12 -9.77 -8.56
N SER A 130 7.85 -8.48 -8.78
CA SER A 130 8.85 -7.57 -9.31
C SER A 130 9.59 -6.73 -8.28
N ILE A 131 9.01 -6.56 -7.08
CA ILE A 131 9.54 -5.76 -5.99
C ILE A 131 9.78 -6.67 -4.78
N TYR A 132 8.71 -7.17 -4.15
CA TYR A 132 8.81 -7.77 -2.82
C TYR A 132 9.58 -9.10 -2.81
N LYS A 133 9.48 -9.93 -3.84
CA LYS A 133 10.25 -11.18 -3.95
C LYS A 133 11.78 -10.97 -3.99
N LYS A 134 12.25 -9.74 -4.20
CA LYS A 134 13.68 -9.39 -4.22
C LYS A 134 14.22 -8.95 -2.86
N SER A 135 13.38 -8.86 -1.83
CA SER A 135 13.86 -8.50 -0.50
C SER A 135 14.60 -9.68 0.13
N ASP A 136 15.75 -9.40 0.72
CA ASP A 136 16.48 -10.39 1.55
C ASP A 136 15.71 -10.72 2.83
N PHE A 137 14.93 -9.75 3.34
CA PHE A 137 14.18 -9.88 4.58
C PHE A 137 12.88 -9.07 4.57
N SER A 138 11.85 -9.59 5.25
CA SER A 138 10.52 -8.99 5.34
C SER A 138 9.92 -9.11 6.73
N ILE A 139 9.32 -8.02 7.21
CA ILE A 139 8.72 -7.91 8.55
C ILE A 139 7.25 -7.53 8.40
N PHE A 140 6.36 -8.24 9.10
CA PHE A 140 4.95 -7.92 9.18
C PHE A 140 4.57 -7.43 10.58
N LEU A 141 4.07 -6.19 10.64
CA LEU A 141 3.43 -5.65 11.84
C LEU A 141 1.98 -6.13 11.87
N LYS A 142 1.75 -7.27 12.54
CA LYS A 142 0.47 -7.98 12.54
C LYS A 142 -0.49 -7.37 13.54
N ILE A 143 -1.50 -6.67 13.04
CA ILE A 143 -2.54 -6.04 13.86
C ILE A 143 -3.57 -7.09 14.35
N PRO A 144 -4.35 -6.83 15.42
CA PRO A 144 -5.27 -7.83 15.96
C PRO A 144 -6.42 -8.14 15.01
N SER A 145 -6.97 -7.11 14.35
CA SER A 145 -8.10 -7.23 13.44
C SER A 145 -8.31 -5.97 12.62
N PHE A 146 -9.10 -6.07 11.55
CA PHE A 146 -9.44 -4.90 10.73
C PHE A 146 -10.23 -3.82 11.51
N SER A 147 -10.98 -4.18 12.57
CA SER A 147 -11.70 -3.18 13.37
C SER A 147 -10.75 -2.23 14.11
N HIS A 148 -9.51 -2.65 14.38
CA HIS A 148 -8.48 -1.79 14.95
C HIS A 148 -7.99 -0.73 13.95
N VAL A 149 -7.99 -1.02 12.64
CA VAL A 149 -7.65 -0.03 11.60
C VAL A 149 -8.56 1.19 11.70
N PHE A 150 -9.88 0.98 11.88
CA PHE A 150 -10.82 2.09 12.09
C PHE A 150 -10.48 2.89 13.35
N LYS A 151 -10.28 2.22 14.48
CA LYS A 151 -9.97 2.87 15.77
C LYS A 151 -8.72 3.74 15.67
N TRP A 152 -7.66 3.20 15.08
CA TRP A 152 -6.37 3.88 15.00
C TRP A 152 -6.36 4.98 13.95
N ARG A 153 -6.97 4.75 12.78
CA ARG A 153 -7.14 5.82 11.78
C ARG A 153 -8.00 6.95 12.32
N LYS A 154 -9.03 6.66 13.13
CA LYS A 154 -9.82 7.69 13.82
C LYS A 154 -8.99 8.49 14.81
N LYS A 155 -8.12 7.84 15.60
CA LYS A 155 -7.16 8.53 16.48
C LYS A 155 -6.25 9.48 15.70
N GLN A 156 -5.73 9.03 14.56
CA GLN A 156 -4.91 9.87 13.68
C GLN A 156 -5.72 11.04 13.10
N GLU A 157 -6.96 10.80 12.68
CA GLU A 157 -7.83 11.85 12.13
C GLU A 157 -8.10 12.97 13.14
N MET A 158 -8.25 12.64 14.43
CA MET A 158 -8.44 13.64 15.50
C MET A 158 -7.22 14.57 15.70
N GLN A 159 -6.04 14.21 15.20
CA GLN A 159 -4.84 15.04 15.26
C GLN A 159 -4.75 16.10 14.13
N ILE A 160 -5.64 16.02 13.14
CA ILE A 160 -5.70 16.94 12.00
C ILE A 160 -6.68 18.09 12.33
N PRO A 161 -6.52 19.32 11.80
CA PRO A 161 -7.49 20.39 12.02
C PRO A 161 -8.94 19.97 11.72
N LYS A 162 -9.89 20.26 12.64
CA LYS A 162 -11.30 19.82 12.57
C LYS A 162 -11.95 20.00 11.20
N LYS A 163 -11.67 21.13 10.51
CA LYS A 163 -12.22 21.45 9.18
C LYS A 163 -11.78 20.49 8.06
N LYS A 164 -10.69 19.73 8.27
CA LYS A 164 -10.13 18.76 7.32
C LYS A 164 -10.39 17.31 7.73
N GLN A 165 -11.06 17.07 8.87
CA GLN A 165 -11.32 15.73 9.37
C GLN A 165 -12.46 15.06 8.60
N MET A 166 -12.27 13.79 8.29
CA MET A 166 -13.35 12.91 7.83
C MET A 166 -14.32 12.59 8.97
N SER A 167 -15.62 12.61 8.65
CA SER A 167 -16.65 12.03 9.52
C SER A 167 -16.46 10.52 9.70
N ASN A 168 -17.08 9.93 10.72
CA ASN A 168 -17.04 8.47 10.92
C ASN A 168 -17.51 7.70 9.67
N ALA A 169 -18.49 8.23 8.93
CA ALA A 169 -19.00 7.61 7.71
C ALA A 169 -17.96 7.67 6.58
N GLN A 170 -17.37 8.85 6.36
CA GLN A 170 -16.29 9.03 5.39
C GLN A 170 -15.08 8.14 5.72
N LEU A 171 -14.73 8.03 7.00
CA LEU A 171 -13.63 7.19 7.45
C LEU A 171 -13.89 5.70 7.22
N LYS A 172 -15.11 5.22 7.46
CA LYS A 172 -15.52 3.83 7.14
C LYS A 172 -15.41 3.56 5.64
N THR A 173 -15.84 4.49 4.80
CA THR A 173 -15.67 4.39 3.34
C THR A 173 -14.20 4.40 2.97
N PHE A 174 -13.39 5.30 3.54
CA PHE A 174 -11.95 5.38 3.27
C PHE A 174 -11.23 4.07 3.57
N ILE A 175 -11.40 3.50 4.77
CA ILE A 175 -10.70 2.26 5.13
C ILE A 175 -11.16 1.06 4.29
N SER A 176 -12.37 1.09 3.71
CA SER A 176 -12.90 -0.03 2.93
C SER A 176 -12.08 -0.37 1.69
N PHE A 177 -11.34 0.59 1.12
CA PHE A 177 -10.37 0.35 0.03
C PHE A 177 -9.23 -0.58 0.44
N TYR A 178 -8.88 -0.62 1.72
CA TYR A 178 -7.72 -1.32 2.28
C TYR A 178 -8.10 -2.66 2.92
N GLU A 179 -9.40 -2.92 3.08
CA GLU A 179 -9.92 -4.00 3.91
C GLU A 179 -9.55 -5.39 3.40
N ARG A 180 -9.64 -5.61 2.09
CA ARG A 180 -9.42 -6.92 1.47
C ARG A 180 -8.00 -7.40 1.69
N ILE A 181 -7.04 -6.59 1.27
CA ILE A 181 -5.62 -6.90 1.42
C ILE A 181 -5.27 -7.07 2.89
N THR A 182 -5.76 -6.17 3.76
CA THR A 182 -5.48 -6.28 5.21
C THR A 182 -6.01 -7.59 5.78
N LYS A 183 -7.27 -7.95 5.51
CA LYS A 183 -7.86 -9.21 5.99
C LYS A 183 -7.13 -10.43 5.44
N GLN A 184 -6.76 -10.42 4.16
CA GLN A 184 -6.02 -11.52 3.54
C GLN A 184 -4.62 -11.69 4.16
N LEU A 185 -3.88 -10.60 4.39
CA LEU A 185 -2.59 -10.67 5.09
C LEU A 185 -2.72 -11.20 6.52
N LEU A 186 -3.77 -10.80 7.25
CA LEU A 186 -4.04 -11.29 8.61
C LEU A 186 -4.41 -12.77 8.66
N GLN A 187 -5.17 -13.25 7.68
CA GLN A 187 -5.68 -14.63 7.59
C GLN A 187 -4.70 -15.59 6.92
N SER A 188 -3.65 -15.09 6.26
CA SER A 188 -2.68 -15.93 5.56
C SER A 188 -2.05 -16.95 6.51
N LYS A 189 -2.19 -18.23 6.16
CA LYS A 189 -1.51 -19.34 6.83
C LYS A 189 -0.10 -19.59 6.28
N LYS A 190 0.25 -18.95 5.17
CA LYS A 190 1.59 -19.05 4.56
C LYS A 190 2.55 -18.19 5.36
N LYS A 191 3.78 -18.68 5.56
CA LYS A 191 4.93 -17.88 6.04
C LYS A 191 5.32 -16.88 4.94
N LEU A 192 4.52 -15.84 4.76
CA LEU A 192 4.78 -14.80 3.75
C LEU A 192 5.96 -13.93 4.16
N PHE A 193 6.12 -13.70 5.47
CA PHE A 193 7.14 -12.82 6.01
C PHE A 193 8.15 -13.59 6.85
N ASN A 194 9.41 -13.15 6.81
CA ASN A 194 10.49 -13.73 7.62
C ASN A 194 10.27 -13.46 9.11
N CYS A 195 9.63 -12.34 9.45
CA CYS A 195 9.32 -11.97 10.82
C CYS A 195 7.91 -11.41 10.98
N GLU A 196 7.32 -11.67 12.13
CA GLU A 196 6.08 -11.07 12.59
C GLU A 196 6.29 -10.39 13.94
N VAL A 197 5.81 -9.16 14.05
CA VAL A 197 5.65 -8.44 15.33
C VAL A 197 4.16 -8.21 15.51
N LYS A 198 3.57 -8.77 16.57
CA LYS A 198 2.14 -8.55 16.83
C LYS A 198 1.96 -7.20 17.49
N ILE A 199 1.08 -6.39 16.92
CA ILE A 199 0.58 -5.17 17.55
C ILE A 199 -0.63 -5.54 18.39
N LEU A 200 -0.61 -5.21 19.67
CA LEU A 200 -1.70 -5.47 20.61
C LEU A 200 -2.78 -4.39 20.53
N SER A 201 -3.94 -4.64 21.13
CA SER A 201 -5.10 -3.74 21.05
C SER A 201 -4.85 -2.34 21.63
N ASN A 202 -3.94 -2.23 22.59
CA ASN A 202 -3.48 -0.99 23.21
C ASN A 202 -2.34 -0.29 22.44
N HIS A 203 -2.02 -0.72 21.21
CA HIS A 203 -0.88 -0.25 20.41
C HIS A 203 0.52 -0.62 20.93
N SER A 204 0.65 -1.41 22.00
CA SER A 204 1.95 -2.01 22.33
C SER A 204 2.26 -3.18 21.39
N TYR A 205 3.46 -3.74 21.47
CA TYR A 205 3.91 -4.82 20.59
C TYR A 205 4.46 -6.01 21.36
N SER A 206 4.35 -7.20 20.78
CA SER A 206 4.98 -8.42 21.29
C SER A 206 6.47 -8.47 20.94
N ASN A 207 7.18 -9.43 21.51
CA ASN A 207 8.50 -9.83 21.00
C ASN A 207 8.43 -10.23 19.53
N LEU A 208 9.57 -10.08 18.84
CA LEU A 208 9.75 -10.51 17.46
C LEU A 208 9.59 -12.03 17.35
N LYS A 209 8.73 -12.48 16.44
CA LYS A 209 8.63 -13.90 16.07
C LYS A 209 9.30 -14.10 14.72
N ILE A 210 10.32 -14.96 14.68
CA ILE A 210 11.00 -15.35 13.45
C ILE A 210 10.30 -16.58 12.84
N ASN A 211 10.02 -16.51 11.54
CA ASN A 211 9.37 -17.55 10.76
C ASN A 211 10.38 -18.21 9.81
N PHE A 212 11.32 -19.00 10.34
CA PHE A 212 12.04 -19.99 9.53
C PHE A 212 11.17 -21.24 9.41
#